data_AF-A0A9P7DZC7-F1
#
_entry.id   AF-A0A9P7DZC7-F1
#
_cell.length_a   1.000
_cell.length_b   1.000
_cell.length_c   1.000
_cell.angle_alpha   90.00
_cell.angle_beta   90.00
_cell.angle_gamma   90.00
#
_symmetry.space_group_name_H-M   'P 1'
#
loop_
_entity.id
_entity.type
_entity.pdbx_description
1 polymer ?
#
loop_
_entity_poly.entity_id
_entity_poly.type
_entity_poly.pdbx_seq_one_letter_code
_entity_poly.pdbx_strand_id
1 'polypeptide(L)'
;MSTELEDLPPPYTPTTAPPIWEPHFIDLSQHSSLVLRKPLDPPPDCFSTPSPPRVKSNDFPPFRISCAGNNLADGFRILYPSGLLEKHGIQQADWTRFLEDLGISARLAGQGLSAVGSRVPITPLPVRGIFSTRATGAVYDSQFTRSPRDEVQTLITVWNQSAFERRKLHVTLQIKAGVDNRAAYELLVESL
;
A
#
# COMPACT_ATOMS: atom_id res chain seq x y z
N MET A 1 -2.41 70.41 -22.65
CA MET A 1 -1.64 69.63 -23.66
C MET A 1 -0.36 69.19 -23.00
N SER A 2 0.00 67.93 -22.85
CA SER A 2 -0.72 66.68 -22.60
C SER A 2 0.29 65.85 -21.80
N THR A 3 -0.19 65.21 -20.74
CA THR A 3 0.58 64.48 -19.73
C THR A 3 1.23 63.22 -20.30
N GLU A 4 2.48 63.00 -19.93
CA GLU A 4 3.32 61.83 -20.19
C GLU A 4 2.67 60.59 -19.55
N LEU A 5 2.39 59.55 -20.35
CA LEU A 5 1.71 58.33 -19.91
C LEU A 5 2.75 57.22 -19.82
N GLU A 6 3.14 56.94 -18.58
CA GLU A 6 4.06 55.92 -18.11
C GLU A 6 3.60 54.52 -18.57
N ASP A 7 4.36 53.89 -19.46
CA ASP A 7 4.09 52.54 -19.99
C ASP A 7 4.70 51.50 -19.03
N LEU A 8 3.94 51.13 -17.99
CA LEU A 8 4.31 50.05 -17.07
C LEU A 8 4.00 48.68 -17.71
N PRO A 9 4.93 47.71 -17.72
CA PRO A 9 4.61 46.35 -18.14
C PRO A 9 3.60 45.71 -17.18
N PRO A 10 2.71 44.83 -17.67
CA PRO A 10 1.69 44.20 -16.82
C PRO A 10 2.34 43.39 -15.70
N PRO A 11 1.71 43.31 -14.51
CA PRO A 11 2.26 42.56 -13.39
C PRO A 11 2.33 41.08 -13.75
N TYR A 12 3.55 40.53 -13.81
CA TYR A 12 3.77 39.10 -13.84
C TYR A 12 3.21 38.50 -12.55
N THR A 13 2.03 37.88 -12.62
CA THR A 13 1.59 36.93 -11.59
C THR A 13 2.36 35.63 -11.79
N PRO A 14 3.23 35.20 -10.86
CA PRO A 14 3.67 33.81 -10.83
C PRO A 14 2.51 32.99 -10.25
N THR A 15 1.54 32.62 -11.09
CA THR A 15 0.45 31.73 -10.69
C THR A 15 0.27 30.67 -11.74
N THR A 16 1.23 29.74 -11.76
CA THR A 16 0.96 28.38 -12.20
C THR A 16 1.81 27.47 -11.33
N ALA A 17 1.37 27.23 -10.10
CA ALA A 17 1.69 25.94 -9.48
C ALA A 17 1.30 24.86 -10.51
N PRO A 18 2.13 23.81 -10.71
CA PRO A 18 1.75 22.73 -11.61
C PRO A 18 0.35 22.25 -11.23
N PRO A 19 -0.50 21.87 -12.22
CA PRO A 19 -1.83 21.37 -11.92
C PRO A 19 -1.71 20.30 -10.85
N ILE A 20 -2.44 20.49 -9.75
CA ILE A 20 -2.54 19.51 -8.67
C ILE A 20 -3.19 18.30 -9.34
N TRP A 21 -2.36 17.37 -9.79
CA TRP A 21 -2.84 16.09 -10.25
C TRP A 21 -3.47 15.42 -9.03
N GLU A 22 -4.78 15.20 -9.09
CA GLU A 22 -5.52 14.47 -8.07
C GLU A 22 -6.15 13.24 -8.73
N PRO A 23 -5.79 12.03 -8.29
CA PRO A 23 -6.41 10.82 -8.80
C PRO A 23 -7.89 10.82 -8.41
N HIS A 24 -8.77 10.56 -9.39
CA HIS A 24 -10.20 10.40 -9.14
C HIS A 24 -10.47 9.09 -8.40
N PHE A 25 -10.62 9.18 -7.08
CA PHE A 25 -10.95 8.05 -6.23
C PHE A 25 -12.44 7.76 -6.22
N ILE A 26 -12.79 6.49 -6.45
CA ILE A 26 -14.10 5.94 -6.18
C ILE A 26 -14.04 5.29 -4.80
N ASP A 27 -14.92 5.69 -3.89
CA ASP A 27 -15.02 5.06 -2.57
C ASP A 27 -15.82 3.75 -2.66
N LEU A 28 -15.15 2.65 -2.33
CA LEU A 28 -15.70 1.30 -2.40
C LEU A 28 -15.95 0.70 -1.03
N SER A 29 -15.80 1.48 0.04
CA SER A 29 -16.10 1.04 1.40
C SER A 29 -17.53 0.49 1.54
N GLN A 30 -18.48 1.00 0.75
CA GLN A 30 -19.88 0.52 0.72
C GLN A 30 -20.05 -0.89 0.14
N HIS A 31 -19.11 -1.33 -0.70
CA HIS A 31 -19.14 -2.65 -1.36
C HIS A 31 -18.24 -3.67 -0.66
N SER A 32 -17.59 -3.26 0.43
CA SER A 32 -16.77 -4.13 1.27
C SER A 32 -17.67 -5.04 2.10
N SER A 33 -17.84 -6.27 1.63
CA SER A 33 -18.34 -7.34 2.48
C SER A 33 -17.23 -7.77 3.44
N LEU A 34 -17.49 -7.75 4.76
CA LEU A 34 -16.62 -8.32 5.80
C LEU A 34 -16.51 -9.84 5.65
N VAL A 35 -15.93 -10.30 4.55
CA VAL A 35 -15.72 -11.72 4.28
C VAL A 35 -14.54 -12.15 5.12
N LEU A 36 -14.82 -12.99 6.12
CA LEU A 36 -13.82 -13.76 6.84
C LEU A 36 -13.18 -14.75 5.85
N ARG A 37 -12.21 -14.26 5.07
CA ARG A 37 -11.39 -15.05 4.15
C ARG A 37 -9.98 -15.15 4.71
N LYS A 38 -9.27 -16.21 4.33
CA LYS A 38 -7.83 -16.28 4.57
C LYS A 38 -7.12 -15.49 3.46
N PRO A 39 -6.20 -14.57 3.78
CA PRO A 39 -5.47 -13.82 2.76
C PRO A 39 -4.79 -14.78 1.79
N LEU A 40 -4.86 -14.49 0.49
CA LEU A 40 -4.32 -15.32 -0.60
C LEU A 40 -4.97 -16.72 -0.78
N ASP A 41 -6.12 -16.98 -0.18
CA ASP A 41 -6.85 -18.25 -0.36
C ASP A 41 -8.36 -18.00 -0.61
N PRO A 42 -8.87 -18.23 -1.84
CA PRO A 42 -8.15 -18.70 -3.04
C PRO A 42 -7.14 -17.67 -3.56
N PRO A 43 -6.16 -17.98 -4.43
CA PRO A 43 -5.30 -16.95 -5.00
C PRO A 43 -6.14 -15.88 -5.74
N PRO A 44 -5.75 -14.60 -5.69
CA PRO A 44 -6.40 -13.55 -6.50
C PRO A 44 -6.34 -13.86 -7.99
N ASP A 45 -7.43 -13.62 -8.73
CA ASP A 45 -7.51 -13.89 -10.17
C ASP A 45 -6.43 -13.11 -10.95
N CYS A 46 -6.07 -11.91 -10.46
CA CYS A 46 -4.99 -11.10 -11.02
C CYS A 46 -3.60 -11.74 -10.95
N PHE A 47 -3.39 -12.78 -10.12
CA PHE A 47 -2.11 -13.52 -10.03
C PHE A 47 -1.91 -14.46 -11.21
N SER A 48 -3.01 -14.98 -11.77
CA SER A 48 -3.02 -15.87 -12.93
C SER A 48 -3.31 -15.13 -14.24
N THR A 49 -3.89 -13.94 -14.16
CA THR A 49 -4.20 -13.12 -15.33
C THR A 49 -2.93 -12.50 -15.92
N PRO A 50 -2.64 -12.70 -17.22
CA PRO A 50 -1.46 -12.13 -17.86
C PRO A 50 -1.47 -10.60 -17.82
N SER A 51 -0.29 -9.99 -17.76
CA SER A 51 -0.17 -8.53 -17.81
C SER A 51 -0.62 -7.99 -19.17
N PRO A 52 -1.28 -6.82 -19.22
CA PRO A 52 -1.62 -6.20 -20.49
C PRO A 52 -0.36 -5.95 -21.34
N PRO A 53 -0.40 -6.14 -22.66
CA PRO A 53 0.79 -6.10 -23.52
C PRO A 53 1.39 -4.70 -23.69
N ARG A 54 0.68 -3.63 -23.30
CA ARG A 54 1.11 -2.23 -23.48
C ARG A 54 0.89 -1.40 -22.22
N VAL A 55 1.53 -1.80 -21.13
CA VAL A 55 1.55 -0.98 -19.91
C VAL A 55 2.68 0.04 -20.01
N LYS A 56 2.35 1.32 -19.87
CA LYS A 56 3.35 2.39 -19.80
C LYS A 56 3.98 2.42 -18.41
N SER A 57 5.30 2.62 -18.37
CA SER A 57 6.00 2.94 -17.15
C SER A 57 5.77 4.40 -16.77
N ASN A 58 5.72 4.70 -15.47
CA ASN A 58 5.50 6.04 -14.94
C ASN A 58 4.25 6.74 -15.53
N ASP A 59 3.14 6.00 -15.71
CA ASP A 59 1.91 6.55 -16.33
C ASP A 59 1.22 7.59 -15.44
N PHE A 60 1.48 7.54 -14.12
CA PHE A 60 0.93 8.47 -13.15
C PHE A 60 1.91 8.77 -12.01
N PRO A 61 1.86 9.98 -11.43
CA PRO A 61 2.67 10.31 -10.26
C PRO A 61 2.19 9.56 -9.01
N PRO A 62 3.07 9.28 -8.03
CA PRO A 62 2.73 8.48 -6.86
C PRO A 62 1.54 9.03 -6.07
N PHE A 63 0.65 8.15 -5.62
CA PHE A 63 -0.48 8.52 -4.77
C PHE A 63 -0.50 7.71 -3.48
N ARG A 64 -1.22 8.22 -2.48
CA ARG A 64 -1.26 7.66 -1.14
C ARG A 64 -2.66 7.20 -0.76
N ILE A 65 -2.75 6.07 -0.06
CA ILE A 65 -3.97 5.62 0.60
C ILE A 65 -3.74 5.59 2.11
N SER A 66 -4.53 6.37 2.83
CA SER A 66 -4.47 6.41 4.28
C SER A 66 -5.14 5.20 4.93
N CYS A 67 -4.59 4.77 6.07
CA CYS A 67 -5.28 3.87 6.99
C CYS A 67 -6.62 4.48 7.42
N ALA A 68 -7.63 3.62 7.60
CA ALA A 68 -8.96 4.05 8.05
C ALA A 68 -8.97 4.49 9.51
N GLY A 69 -8.08 3.93 10.33
CA GLY A 69 -7.93 4.25 11.75
C GLY A 69 -6.48 4.54 12.14
N ASN A 70 -6.18 4.27 13.41
CA ASN A 70 -4.85 4.52 13.99
C ASN A 70 -3.98 3.26 13.96
N ASN A 71 -4.60 2.09 13.84
CA ASN A 71 -3.91 0.81 13.84
C ASN A 71 -4.05 0.14 12.47
N LEU A 72 -3.04 -0.64 12.07
CA LEU A 72 -3.13 -1.47 10.85
C LEU A 72 -4.33 -2.43 10.85
N ALA A 73 -4.76 -2.86 12.05
CA ALA A 73 -5.93 -3.71 12.23
C ALA A 73 -7.27 -3.01 11.87
N ASP A 74 -7.30 -1.68 11.87
CA ASP A 74 -8.46 -0.91 11.42
C ASP A 74 -8.62 -0.95 9.90
N GLY A 75 -7.58 -1.38 9.17
CA GLY A 75 -7.56 -1.52 7.72
C GLY A 75 -7.28 -0.22 6.99
N PHE A 76 -7.34 -0.27 5.67
CA PHE A 76 -7.12 0.88 4.80
C PHE A 76 -8.43 1.37 4.20
N ARG A 77 -8.48 2.67 3.84
CA ARG A 77 -9.61 3.19 3.09
C ARG A 77 -9.66 2.52 1.72
N ILE A 78 -10.81 1.97 1.36
CA ILE A 78 -10.98 1.24 0.10
C ILE A 78 -11.28 2.26 -1.01
N LEU A 79 -10.23 2.99 -1.41
CA LEU A 79 -10.28 4.00 -2.45
C LEU A 79 -9.71 3.42 -3.74
N TYR A 80 -10.51 3.42 -4.81
CA TYR A 80 -10.08 2.97 -6.11
C TYR A 80 -9.80 4.15 -7.05
N PRO A 81 -8.54 4.38 -7.46
CA PRO A 81 -8.21 5.41 -8.43
C PRO A 81 -8.64 4.97 -9.85
N SER A 82 -9.83 5.43 -10.25
CA SER A 82 -10.43 5.12 -11.54
C SER A 82 -9.56 5.57 -12.71
N GLY A 83 -9.53 4.77 -13.79
CA GLY A 83 -8.76 5.08 -15.00
C GLY A 83 -7.22 5.01 -14.88
N LEU A 84 -6.67 4.81 -13.69
CA LEU A 84 -5.25 4.56 -13.48
C LEU A 84 -4.96 3.07 -13.42
N LEU A 85 -5.44 2.39 -12.37
CA LEU A 85 -5.17 0.98 -12.14
C LEU A 85 -5.70 0.06 -13.25
N GLU A 86 -6.82 0.44 -13.88
CA GLU A 86 -7.42 -0.28 -15.02
C GLU A 86 -6.46 -0.43 -16.19
N LYS A 87 -5.65 0.60 -16.49
CA LYS A 87 -4.66 0.56 -17.57
C LYS A 87 -3.54 -0.44 -17.32
N HIS A 88 -3.23 -0.66 -16.05
CA HIS A 88 -2.29 -1.68 -15.57
C HIS A 88 -2.99 -3.05 -15.43
N GLY A 89 -4.27 -3.13 -15.77
CA GLY A 89 -5.11 -4.33 -15.72
C GLY A 89 -5.52 -4.74 -14.31
N ILE A 90 -5.33 -3.88 -13.31
CA ILE A 90 -5.79 -4.13 -11.94
C ILE A 90 -7.24 -3.69 -11.85
N GLN A 91 -8.14 -4.65 -11.69
CA GLN A 91 -9.56 -4.36 -11.59
C GLN A 91 -9.91 -3.82 -10.20
N GLN A 92 -11.08 -3.21 -10.13
CA GLN A 92 -11.68 -2.72 -8.90
C GLN A 92 -11.78 -3.81 -7.82
N ALA A 93 -12.19 -5.02 -8.21
CA ALA A 93 -12.32 -6.16 -7.32
C ALA A 93 -10.97 -6.63 -6.76
N ASP A 94 -9.92 -6.67 -7.60
CA ASP A 94 -8.57 -7.05 -7.19
C ASP A 94 -8.00 -6.05 -6.18
N TRP A 95 -8.20 -4.75 -6.44
CA TRP A 95 -7.74 -3.69 -5.55
C TRP A 95 -8.46 -3.70 -4.20
N THR A 96 -9.77 -3.88 -4.24
CA THR A 96 -10.59 -4.00 -3.02
C THR A 96 -10.13 -5.19 -2.18
N ARG A 97 -9.95 -6.34 -2.84
CA ARG A 97 -9.43 -7.55 -2.22
C ARG A 97 -8.05 -7.36 -1.61
N PHE A 98 -7.14 -6.69 -2.31
CA PHE A 98 -5.81 -6.37 -1.78
C PHE A 98 -5.92 -5.59 -0.46
N LEU A 99 -6.68 -4.49 -0.44
CA LEU A 99 -6.82 -3.63 0.75
C LEU A 99 -7.50 -4.36 1.92
N GLU A 100 -8.49 -5.20 1.64
CA GLU A 100 -9.16 -6.04 2.64
C GLU A 100 -8.23 -7.11 3.21
N ASP A 101 -7.45 -7.78 2.34
CA ASP A 101 -6.48 -8.79 2.75
C ASP A 101 -5.42 -8.18 3.68
N LEU A 102 -5.00 -6.92 3.47
CA LEU A 102 -4.10 -6.21 4.39
C LEU A 102 -4.71 -6.02 5.78
N GLY A 103 -5.98 -5.60 5.85
CA GLY A 103 -6.69 -5.40 7.12
C GLY A 103 -6.90 -6.73 7.87
N ILE A 104 -7.29 -7.79 7.16
CA ILE A 104 -7.42 -9.14 7.72
C ILE A 104 -6.06 -9.64 8.23
N SER A 105 -5.00 -9.46 7.44
CA SER A 105 -3.65 -9.88 7.80
C SER A 105 -3.15 -9.18 9.08
N ALA A 106 -3.38 -7.87 9.19
CA ALA A 106 -3.04 -7.10 10.40
C ALA A 106 -3.83 -7.57 11.63
N ARG A 107 -5.12 -7.88 11.48
CA ARG A 107 -5.96 -8.40 12.58
C ARG A 107 -5.50 -9.78 13.04
N LEU A 108 -5.21 -10.67 12.10
CA LEU A 108 -4.70 -12.01 12.39
C LEU A 108 -3.35 -11.93 13.12
N ALA A 109 -2.44 -11.06 12.66
CA ALA A 109 -1.16 -10.83 13.31
C ALA A 109 -1.32 -10.29 14.73
N GLY A 110 -2.30 -9.40 14.97
CA GLY A 110 -2.64 -8.90 16.32
C GLY A 110 -3.17 -10.00 17.25
N GLN A 111 -3.73 -11.08 16.68
CA GLN A 111 -4.15 -12.29 17.40
C GLN A 111 -3.04 -13.35 17.49
N GLY A 112 -1.83 -13.06 16.99
CA GLY A 112 -0.70 -13.98 16.94
C GLY A 112 -0.77 -15.03 15.83
N LEU A 113 -1.67 -14.87 14.86
CA LEU A 113 -1.85 -15.76 13.72
C LEU A 113 -1.18 -15.18 12.45
N SER A 114 -0.39 -16.00 11.75
CA SER A 114 0.21 -15.60 10.47
C SER A 114 -0.79 -15.82 9.33
N ALA A 115 -1.17 -14.72 8.67
CA ALA A 115 -2.10 -14.74 7.54
C ALA A 115 -1.46 -15.25 6.24
N VAL A 116 -0.19 -14.94 6.03
CA VAL A 116 0.58 -15.39 4.86
C VAL A 116 1.05 -16.85 5.03
N GLY A 117 1.15 -17.32 6.28
CA GLY A 117 1.57 -18.68 6.62
C GLY A 117 2.97 -19.02 6.09
N SER A 118 3.33 -20.31 6.14
CA SER A 118 4.61 -20.88 5.70
C SER A 118 4.97 -20.68 4.21
N ARG A 119 4.25 -19.81 3.47
CA ARG A 119 4.45 -19.55 2.04
C ARG A 119 5.55 -18.54 1.74
N VAL A 120 6.07 -17.84 2.75
CA VAL A 120 7.26 -17.00 2.61
C VAL A 120 8.38 -17.63 3.42
N PRO A 121 9.47 -18.12 2.79
CA PRO A 121 10.64 -18.57 3.51
C PRO A 121 11.08 -17.46 4.45
N ILE A 122 11.08 -17.74 5.75
CA ILE A 122 11.74 -16.88 6.72
C ILE A 122 13.22 -16.99 6.36
N THR A 123 13.81 -16.00 5.71
CA THR A 123 15.26 -15.94 5.56
C THR A 123 15.81 -15.66 6.96
N PRO A 124 16.42 -16.64 7.66
CA PRO A 124 17.02 -16.33 8.95
C PRO A 124 18.17 -15.36 8.69
N LEU A 125 18.04 -14.13 9.18
CA LEU A 125 19.18 -13.22 9.21
C LEU A 125 20.30 -13.91 10.01
N PRO A 126 21.54 -13.99 9.48
CA PRO A 126 22.64 -14.62 10.20
C PRO A 126 23.04 -13.71 11.36
N VAL A 127 22.41 -13.89 12.53
CA VAL A 127 22.86 -13.25 13.77
C VAL A 127 24.15 -13.95 14.20
N ARG A 128 25.27 -13.36 13.79
CA ARG A 128 26.61 -13.72 14.23
C ARG A 128 26.82 -13.08 15.60
N GLY A 129 26.60 -13.83 16.69
CA GLY A 129 26.86 -13.31 18.05
C GLY A 129 26.36 -14.17 19.21
N ILE A 130 27.16 -15.16 19.62
CA ILE A 130 27.67 -15.38 20.98
C ILE A 130 26.69 -15.20 22.20
N PHE A 131 26.43 -16.33 22.89
CA PHE A 131 25.95 -16.55 24.28
C PHE A 131 24.58 -16.04 24.77
N SER A 132 23.64 -16.96 25.03
CA SER A 132 23.22 -17.32 26.41
C SER A 132 22.17 -18.43 26.44
N THR A 133 22.52 -19.52 27.14
CA THR A 133 21.68 -20.66 27.49
C THR A 133 20.77 -20.29 28.68
N ARG A 134 19.51 -19.90 28.44
CA ARG A 134 18.35 -20.05 29.37
C ARG A 134 17.14 -19.25 28.84
N ALA A 135 16.34 -19.87 27.97
CA ALA A 135 14.92 -19.56 27.72
C ALA A 135 14.42 -20.33 26.49
N THR A 136 14.53 -21.66 26.50
CA THR A 136 14.26 -22.50 25.32
C THR A 136 12.78 -22.64 24.94
N GLY A 137 11.85 -22.05 25.70
CA GLY A 137 10.40 -22.13 25.42
C GLY A 137 9.80 -20.88 24.78
N ALA A 138 10.23 -19.68 25.15
CA ALA A 138 9.59 -18.43 24.71
C ALA A 138 10.22 -17.81 23.45
N VAL A 139 11.45 -18.19 23.11
CA VAL A 139 12.19 -17.67 21.95
C VAL A 139 11.80 -18.38 20.65
N TYR A 140 11.26 -19.60 20.73
CA TYR A 140 10.79 -20.32 19.54
C TYR A 140 9.46 -19.77 19.02
N ASP A 141 8.51 -19.41 19.89
CA ASP A 141 7.22 -18.86 19.46
C ASP A 141 7.32 -17.40 18.97
N SER A 142 8.26 -16.61 19.51
CA SER A 142 8.45 -15.21 19.10
C SER A 142 8.98 -15.06 17.67
N GLN A 143 9.54 -16.12 17.08
CA GLN A 143 9.95 -16.13 15.67
C GLN A 143 8.77 -16.36 14.72
N PHE A 144 7.65 -16.90 15.21
CA PHE A 144 6.42 -17.12 14.43
C PHE A 144 5.39 -16.01 14.65
N THR A 145 5.46 -15.30 15.78
CA THR A 145 4.64 -14.10 16.02
C THR A 145 5.26 -12.89 15.33
N ARG A 146 4.92 -12.72 14.05
CA ARG A 146 5.27 -11.50 13.31
C ARG A 146 4.44 -10.32 13.80
N SER A 147 5.05 -9.14 13.84
CA SER A 147 4.29 -7.92 14.13
C SER A 147 3.24 -7.69 13.04
N PRO A 148 2.10 -7.04 13.34
CA PRO A 148 1.10 -6.71 12.33
C PRO A 148 1.67 -5.94 11.13
N ARG A 149 2.69 -5.10 11.38
CA ARG A 149 3.42 -4.40 10.33
C ARG A 149 4.18 -5.36 9.42
N ASP A 150 4.90 -6.33 9.99
CA ASP A 150 5.71 -7.27 9.21
C ASP A 150 4.84 -8.21 8.38
N GLU A 151 3.69 -8.64 8.90
CA GLU A 151 2.73 -9.44 8.13
C GLU A 151 2.11 -8.65 6.97
N VAL A 152 1.70 -7.40 7.21
CA VAL A 152 1.21 -6.51 6.15
C VAL A 152 2.30 -6.26 5.10
N GLN A 153 3.53 -5.97 5.51
CA GLN A 153 4.66 -5.77 4.60
C GLN A 153 4.97 -7.03 3.79
N THR A 154 4.91 -8.20 4.42
CA THR A 154 5.11 -9.48 3.74
C THR A 154 4.02 -9.72 2.70
N LEU A 155 2.77 -9.47 3.06
CA LEU A 155 1.64 -9.59 2.14
C LEU A 155 1.79 -8.63 0.95
N ILE A 156 2.17 -7.37 1.20
CA ILE A 156 2.46 -6.39 0.13
C ILE A 156 3.55 -6.90 -0.80
N THR A 157 4.62 -7.49 -0.25
CA THR A 157 5.71 -8.07 -1.05
C THR A 157 5.20 -9.18 -1.96
N VAL A 158 4.34 -10.07 -1.46
CA VAL A 158 3.74 -11.15 -2.27
C VAL A 158 2.88 -10.57 -3.39
N TRP A 159 2.04 -9.57 -3.10
CA TRP A 159 1.22 -8.89 -4.10
C TRP A 159 2.04 -8.15 -5.16
N ASN A 160 3.12 -7.49 -4.75
CA ASN A 160 4.05 -6.83 -5.65
C ASN A 160 4.69 -7.82 -6.63
N GLN A 161 5.28 -8.90 -6.12
CA GLN A 161 5.95 -9.92 -6.93
C GLN A 161 4.99 -10.70 -7.83
N SER A 162 3.75 -10.93 -7.36
CA SER A 162 2.77 -11.76 -8.07
C SER A 162 1.99 -10.98 -9.13
N ALA A 163 1.60 -9.73 -8.85
CA ALA A 163 0.70 -8.97 -9.71
C ALA A 163 1.26 -7.59 -10.08
N PHE A 164 1.64 -6.77 -9.11
CA PHE A 164 1.87 -5.35 -9.36
C PHE A 164 3.14 -5.08 -10.19
N GLU A 165 4.27 -5.70 -9.89
CA GLU A 165 5.53 -5.43 -10.61
C GLU A 165 5.47 -5.83 -12.08
N ARG A 166 4.80 -6.95 -12.37
CA ARG A 166 4.53 -7.42 -13.75
C ARG A 166 3.68 -6.43 -14.54
N ARG A 167 2.92 -5.61 -13.83
CA ARG A 167 2.01 -4.58 -14.36
C ARG A 167 2.56 -3.17 -14.14
N LYS A 168 3.86 -3.01 -13.89
CA LYS A 168 4.50 -1.69 -13.71
C LYS A 168 3.90 -0.86 -12.57
N LEU A 169 3.53 -1.54 -11.49
CA LEU A 169 3.04 -0.95 -10.26
C LEU A 169 3.88 -1.45 -9.09
N HIS A 170 4.08 -0.57 -8.11
CA HIS A 170 4.74 -0.93 -6.87
C HIS A 170 4.00 -0.30 -5.70
N VAL A 171 3.71 -1.09 -4.68
CA VAL A 171 3.02 -0.62 -3.47
C VAL A 171 3.97 -0.75 -2.28
N THR A 172 4.10 0.30 -1.48
CA THR A 172 4.92 0.29 -0.27
C THR A 172 4.12 0.77 0.94
N LEU A 173 4.39 0.19 2.10
CA LEU A 173 3.84 0.66 3.37
C LEU A 173 4.76 1.74 3.97
N GLN A 174 4.22 2.93 4.20
CA GLN A 174 4.90 4.06 4.82
C GLN A 174 4.28 4.37 6.18
N ILE A 175 5.14 4.80 7.11
CA ILE A 175 4.72 5.31 8.41
C ILE A 175 4.68 6.83 8.29
N LYS A 176 3.49 7.39 8.42
CA LYS A 176 3.28 8.82 8.55
C LYS A 176 3.37 9.20 10.03
N ALA A 177 4.39 9.96 10.39
CA ALA A 177 4.45 10.59 11.71
C ALA A 177 3.31 11.61 11.82
N GLY A 178 2.30 11.30 12.64
CA GLY A 178 1.20 12.22 12.92
C GLY A 178 1.66 13.38 13.80
N VAL A 179 0.93 14.50 13.73
CA VAL A 179 1.14 15.68 14.57
C VAL A 179 1.01 15.34 16.07
N ASP A 180 0.21 14.32 16.40
CA ASP A 180 -0.07 13.90 17.78
C ASP A 180 0.83 12.76 18.28
N ASN A 181 2.02 12.55 17.69
CA ASN A 181 2.95 11.47 18.05
C ASN A 181 2.39 10.04 17.86
N ARG A 182 1.23 9.91 17.19
CA ARG A 182 0.65 8.62 16.81
C ARG A 182 1.13 8.27 15.41
N ALA A 183 1.71 7.08 15.27
CA ALA A 183 2.09 6.53 13.97
C ALA A 183 0.82 6.24 13.16
N ALA A 184 0.59 6.99 12.09
CA ALA A 184 -0.42 6.66 11.10
C ALA A 184 0.25 5.87 9.97
N TYR A 185 -0.48 4.92 9.37
CA TYR A 185 0.04 4.14 8.26
C TYR A 185 -0.56 4.63 6.94
N GLU A 186 0.25 4.70 5.90
CA GLU A 186 -0.20 5.00 4.55
C GLU A 186 0.44 4.06 3.54
N LEU A 187 -0.30 3.72 2.49
CA LEU A 187 0.24 3.00 1.34
C LEU A 187 0.67 4.02 0.30
N LEU A 188 1.90 3.94 -0.16
CA LEU A 188 2.36 4.67 -1.34
C LEU A 188 2.26 3.73 -2.55
N VAL A 189 1.60 4.19 -3.61
CA VAL A 189 1.46 3.47 -4.87
C VAL A 189 2.19 4.23 -5.95
N GLU A 190 3.11 3.55 -6.62
CA GLU A 190 4.00 4.11 -7.63
C GLU A 190 3.86 3.34 -8.94
N SER A 191 4.00 4.05 -10.05
CA SER A 191 4.13 3.43 -11.38
C SER A 191 5.61 3.29 -11.72
N LEU A 192 6.05 2.07 -12.06
CA LEU A 192 7.45 1.72 -12.38
C LEU A 192 7.79 2.00 -13.84
#